data_AF-A0AB33BZ11-F1
#
_entry.id   AF-A0AB33BZ11-F1
#
_cell.length_a   1.000
_cell.length_b   1.000
_cell.length_c   1.000
_cell.angle_alpha   90.00
_cell.angle_beta   90.00
_cell.angle_gamma   90.00
#
_symmetry.space_group_name_H-M   'P 1'
#
loop_
_entity.id
_entity.type
_entity.pdbx_description
1 polymer ?
#
loop_
_entity_poly.entity_id
_entity_poly.type
_entity_poly.pdbx_seq_one_letter_code
_entity_poly.pdbx_strand_id
1 'polypeptide(L)'
;MLEQIEEVSIDLWLPYKNLVKELMPSAEVVADRFHVMKQINQELDEQRKAEKRAVEAQRNKKQKAEKEAKLEVLKRSKYSLLKNEKDLTETQKIKLEAIKENFPNLKKMQELKEEFRKIYETSENPTEGMLSISEWLAKSSSVFTKSCQTIRNWFGEIISYFERRTTNGVVEGINNKLKLIKRRGYGFRNFRNFWVRSMLSWHLVC
;
A
#
# COMPACT_ATOMS: atom_id res chain seq x y z
N MET A 1 -2.44 20.61 -25.32
CA MET A 1 -2.88 19.27 -24.86
C MET A 1 -2.53 19.05 -23.41
N LEU A 2 -1.27 19.25 -22.97
CA LEU A 2 -0.92 19.12 -21.54
C LEU A 2 -1.59 20.19 -20.65
N GLU A 3 -1.82 21.39 -21.17
CA GLU A 3 -2.51 22.49 -20.45
C GLU A 3 -3.99 22.20 -20.12
N GLN A 4 -4.59 21.17 -20.73
CA GLN A 4 -5.97 20.75 -20.44
C GLN A 4 -6.05 19.67 -19.36
N ILE A 5 -4.91 19.20 -18.85
CA ILE A 5 -4.86 18.19 -17.80
C ILE A 5 -5.13 18.89 -16.47
N GLU A 6 -6.23 18.53 -15.82
CA GLU A 6 -6.63 19.11 -14.52
C GLU A 6 -5.97 18.40 -13.33
N GLU A 7 -5.65 17.11 -13.47
CA GLU A 7 -5.14 16.30 -12.37
C GLU A 7 -4.24 15.16 -12.87
N VAL A 8 -3.21 14.84 -12.10
CA VAL A 8 -2.32 13.70 -12.34
C VAL A 8 -2.13 12.90 -11.06
N SER A 9 -2.60 11.66 -11.05
CA SER A 9 -2.30 10.70 -9.98
C SER A 9 -0.91 10.07 -10.19
N ILE A 10 -0.06 10.12 -9.17
CA ILE A 10 1.31 9.59 -9.22
C ILE A 10 1.62 8.71 -8.01
N ASP A 11 2.58 7.82 -8.20
CA ASP A 11 3.26 7.13 -7.11
C ASP A 11 3.98 8.15 -6.20
N LEU A 12 4.31 7.74 -4.98
CA LEU A 12 5.08 8.53 -4.01
C LEU A 12 6.57 8.66 -4.41
N TRP A 13 6.83 9.19 -5.61
CA TRP A 13 8.16 9.38 -6.17
C TRP A 13 8.40 10.83 -6.60
N LEU A 14 9.35 11.49 -5.94
CA LEU A 14 9.61 12.92 -6.11
C LEU A 14 9.93 13.32 -7.57
N PRO A 15 10.68 12.54 -8.37
CA PRO A 15 10.89 12.85 -9.78
C PRO A 15 9.60 12.94 -10.61
N TYR A 16 8.59 12.11 -10.35
CA TYR A 16 7.29 12.26 -11.03
C TYR A 16 6.59 13.55 -10.63
N LYS A 17 6.60 13.89 -9.33
CA LYS A 17 6.06 15.17 -8.84
C LYS A 17 6.72 16.36 -9.53
N ASN A 18 8.05 16.35 -9.64
CA ASN A 18 8.80 17.41 -10.31
C ASN A 18 8.46 17.50 -11.80
N LEU A 19 8.39 16.35 -12.48
CA LEU A 19 8.04 16.27 -13.89
C LEU A 19 6.64 16.81 -14.18
N VAL A 20 5.66 16.47 -13.33
CA VAL A 20 4.29 16.99 -13.48
C VAL A 20 4.27 18.50 -13.30
N LYS A 21 4.97 19.04 -12.29
CA LYS A 21 5.05 20.49 -12.08
C LYS A 21 5.73 21.24 -13.23
N GLU A 22 6.69 20.60 -13.89
CA GLU A 22 7.39 21.19 -15.05
C GLU A 22 6.54 21.16 -16.32
N LEU A 23 5.90 20.02 -16.62
CA LEU A 23 5.19 19.81 -17.89
C LEU A 23 3.70 20.18 -17.86
N MET A 24 3.09 20.15 -16.67
CA MET A 24 1.66 20.32 -16.43
C MET A 24 1.45 21.20 -15.18
N PRO A 25 1.91 22.47 -15.19
CA PRO A 25 1.90 23.32 -13.99
C PRO A 25 0.49 23.63 -13.45
N SER A 26 -0.53 23.55 -14.31
CA SER A 26 -1.94 23.76 -13.93
C SER A 26 -2.60 22.51 -13.35
N ALA A 27 -1.97 21.33 -13.46
CA ALA A 27 -2.54 20.09 -13.00
C ALA A 27 -2.29 19.88 -11.50
N GLU A 28 -3.32 19.47 -10.78
CA GLU A 28 -3.18 19.05 -9.40
C GLU A 28 -2.47 17.69 -9.33
N VAL A 29 -1.50 17.57 -8.41
CA VAL A 29 -0.78 16.32 -8.19
C VAL A 29 -1.46 15.54 -7.08
N VAL A 30 -1.92 14.34 -7.39
CA VAL A 30 -2.59 13.46 -6.41
C VAL A 30 -1.72 12.26 -6.10
N ALA A 31 -1.54 11.97 -4.81
CA ALA A 31 -0.85 10.76 -4.38
C ALA A 31 -1.78 9.54 -4.55
N ASP A 32 -1.31 8.52 -5.24
CA ASP A 32 -2.05 7.27 -5.38
C ASP A 32 -2.23 6.58 -4.02
N ARG A 33 -3.49 6.49 -3.57
CA ARG A 33 -3.89 5.84 -2.31
C ARG A 33 -3.32 4.43 -2.14
N PHE A 34 -3.17 3.67 -3.24
CA PHE A 34 -2.62 2.31 -3.17
C PHE A 34 -1.16 2.34 -2.72
N HIS A 35 -0.39 3.28 -3.24
CA HIS A 35 1.01 3.47 -2.88
C HIS A 35 1.16 4.00 -1.45
N VAL A 36 0.23 4.83 -0.98
CA VAL A 36 0.17 5.26 0.44
C VAL A 36 -0.11 4.07 1.36
N MET A 37 -1.15 3.27 1.08
CA MET A 37 -1.47 2.06 1.85
C MET A 37 -0.34 1.02 1.81
N LYS A 38 0.39 0.94 0.69
CA LYS A 38 1.52 0.04 0.54
C LYS A 38 2.67 0.38 1.49
N GLN A 39 2.94 1.66 1.77
CA GLN A 39 3.95 2.07 2.75
C GLN A 39 3.62 1.54 4.15
N ILE A 40 2.38 1.75 4.60
CA ILE A 40 1.89 1.26 5.90
C ILE A 40 1.99 -0.26 5.98
N ASN A 41 1.55 -0.96 4.94
CA ASN A 41 1.62 -2.43 4.88
C ASN A 41 3.07 -2.95 4.89
N GLN A 42 4.00 -2.24 4.28
CA GLN A 42 5.42 -2.60 4.27
C GLN A 42 6.02 -2.48 5.68
N GLU A 43 5.78 -1.38 6.38
CA GLU A 43 6.26 -1.18 7.74
C GLU A 43 5.65 -2.19 8.73
N LEU A 44 4.38 -2.55 8.56
CA LEU A 44 3.75 -3.64 9.32
C LEU A 44 4.39 -5.02 9.05
N ASP A 45 4.71 -5.34 7.79
CA ASP A 45 5.42 -6.59 7.46
C ASP A 45 6.86 -6.59 7.99
N GLU A 46 7.52 -5.43 8.03
CA GLU A 46 8.83 -5.26 8.66
C GLU A 46 8.76 -5.54 10.16
N GLN A 47 7.78 -4.96 10.87
CA GLN A 47 7.59 -5.25 12.30
C GLN A 47 7.29 -6.72 12.54
N ARG A 48 6.42 -7.35 11.73
CA ARG A 48 6.13 -8.79 11.82
C ARG A 48 7.40 -9.65 11.69
N LYS A 49 8.31 -9.28 10.79
CA LYS A 49 9.62 -9.95 10.64
C LYS A 49 10.53 -9.69 11.84
N ALA A 50 10.52 -8.48 12.39
CA ALA A 50 11.28 -8.11 13.58
C ALA A 50 10.83 -8.93 14.80
N GLU A 51 9.52 -9.03 15.05
CA GLU A 51 8.95 -9.87 16.12
C GLU A 51 9.37 -11.34 15.97
N LYS A 52 9.31 -11.88 14.74
CA LYS A 52 9.77 -13.25 14.48
C LYS A 52 11.24 -13.45 14.84
N ARG A 53 12.11 -12.53 14.42
CA ARG A 53 13.55 -12.58 14.73
C ARG A 53 13.80 -12.46 16.24
N ALA A 54 13.04 -11.61 16.93
CA ALA A 54 13.16 -11.44 18.37
C ALA A 54 12.80 -12.73 19.12
N VAL A 55 11.71 -13.40 18.74
CA VAL A 55 11.34 -14.71 19.29
C VAL A 55 12.40 -15.77 18.97
N GLU A 56 12.93 -15.81 17.74
CA GLU A 56 13.99 -16.74 17.33
C GLU A 56 15.29 -16.54 18.14
N ALA A 57 15.64 -15.30 18.49
CA ALA A 57 16.84 -14.94 19.24
C ALA A 57 16.81 -15.34 20.73
N GLN A 58 15.63 -15.66 21.28
CA GLN A 58 15.51 -16.11 22.67
C GLN A 58 16.25 -17.43 22.89
N ARG A 59 17.21 -17.44 23.83
CA ARG A 59 18.09 -18.58 24.15
C ARG A 59 17.65 -19.39 25.38
N ASN A 60 16.62 -18.96 26.09
CA ASN A 60 16.20 -19.60 27.34
C ASN A 60 15.55 -20.97 27.06
N LYS A 61 16.25 -22.06 27.43
CA LYS A 61 15.77 -23.44 27.26
C LYS A 61 14.47 -23.73 28.03
N LYS A 62 14.20 -23.02 29.13
CA LYS A 62 12.97 -23.19 29.94
C LYS A 62 11.71 -22.66 29.24
N GLN A 63 11.86 -21.80 28.23
CA GLN A 63 10.74 -21.18 27.48
C GLN A 63 10.58 -21.78 26.07
N LYS A 64 11.15 -22.97 25.81
CA LYS A 64 11.14 -23.58 24.48
C LYS A 64 9.73 -23.75 23.90
N ALA A 65 8.80 -24.28 24.70
CA ALA A 65 7.41 -24.49 24.27
C ALA A 65 6.68 -23.17 23.97
N GLU A 66 6.85 -22.15 24.81
CA GLU A 66 6.26 -20.82 24.59
C GLU A 66 6.80 -20.16 23.31
N LYS A 67 8.12 -20.27 23.09
CA LYS A 67 8.78 -19.80 21.87
C LYS A 67 8.21 -20.49 20.62
N GLU A 68 8.06 -21.81 20.65
CA GLU A 68 7.51 -22.59 19.54
C GLU A 68 6.06 -22.19 19.24
N ALA A 69 5.23 -22.01 20.27
CA ALA A 69 3.86 -21.52 20.12
C ALA A 69 3.81 -20.13 19.45
N LYS A 70 4.63 -19.17 19.91
CA LYS A 70 4.73 -17.82 19.31
C LYS A 70 5.19 -17.86 17.85
N LEU A 71 6.13 -18.73 17.50
CA LEU A 71 6.60 -18.89 16.12
C LEU A 71 5.52 -19.50 15.21
N GLU A 72 4.75 -20.45 15.71
CA GLU A 72 3.61 -21.01 14.97
C GLU A 72 2.52 -19.97 14.71
N VAL A 73 2.27 -19.05 15.65
CA VAL A 73 1.37 -17.89 15.42
C VAL A 73 1.89 -17.01 14.27
N LEU A 74 3.19 -16.73 14.20
CA LEU A 74 3.76 -15.91 13.13
C LEU A 74 3.96 -16.66 11.80
N LYS A 75 3.86 -17.98 11.77
CA LYS A 75 4.03 -18.78 10.56
C LYS A 75 2.88 -18.56 9.58
N ARG A 76 3.22 -18.28 8.32
CA ARG A 76 2.26 -17.99 7.23
C ARG A 76 1.23 -16.90 7.57
N SER A 77 1.56 -16.00 8.50
CA SER A 77 0.67 -14.94 9.02
C SER A 77 0.58 -13.68 8.16
N LYS A 78 1.46 -13.52 7.17
CA LYS A 78 1.59 -12.27 6.39
C LYS A 78 0.24 -11.77 5.87
N TYR A 79 -0.53 -12.63 5.20
CA TYR A 79 -1.80 -12.20 4.61
C TYR A 79 -2.91 -12.06 5.65
N SER A 80 -2.87 -12.78 6.76
CA SER A 80 -3.80 -12.57 7.88
C SER A 80 -3.65 -11.16 8.49
N LEU A 81 -2.43 -10.61 8.46
CA LEU A 81 -2.12 -9.31 9.02
C LEU A 81 -2.32 -8.16 8.02
N LEU A 82 -1.89 -8.35 6.76
CA LEU A 82 -1.84 -7.28 5.76
C LEU A 82 -3.11 -7.15 4.93
N LYS A 83 -3.88 -8.24 4.76
CA LYS A 83 -5.13 -8.15 3.99
C LYS A 83 -6.14 -7.31 4.78
N ASN A 84 -6.95 -6.60 4.03
CA ASN A 84 -8.13 -5.89 4.51
C ASN A 84 -9.00 -6.79 5.39
N GLU A 85 -9.44 -6.33 6.57
CA GLU A 85 -10.23 -7.18 7.47
C GLU A 85 -11.50 -7.74 6.83
N LYS A 86 -12.22 -6.90 6.07
CA LYS A 86 -13.41 -7.30 5.31
C LYS A 86 -13.17 -8.41 4.29
N ASP A 87 -11.92 -8.59 3.85
CA ASP A 87 -11.52 -9.55 2.83
C ASP A 87 -10.86 -10.81 3.42
N LEU A 88 -10.77 -10.93 4.76
CA LEU A 88 -10.17 -12.08 5.43
C LEU A 88 -11.08 -13.31 5.36
N THR A 89 -10.48 -14.47 5.08
CA THR A 89 -11.17 -15.76 5.28
C THR A 89 -11.27 -16.09 6.76
N GLU A 90 -12.17 -17.00 7.14
CA GLU A 90 -12.36 -17.38 8.55
C GLU A 90 -11.07 -17.89 9.20
N THR A 91 -10.31 -18.72 8.48
CA THR A 91 -8.99 -19.17 8.93
C THR A 91 -8.01 -18.01 9.14
N GLN A 92 -8.09 -16.97 8.29
CA GLN A 92 -7.22 -15.79 8.42
C GLN A 92 -7.64 -14.92 9.61
N LYS A 93 -8.93 -14.81 9.92
CA LYS A 93 -9.44 -14.09 11.11
C LYS A 93 -8.97 -14.75 12.40
N ILE A 94 -9.14 -16.07 12.53
CA ILE A 94 -8.64 -16.83 13.69
C ILE A 94 -7.13 -16.60 13.88
N LYS A 95 -6.38 -16.62 12.77
CA LYS A 95 -4.95 -16.36 12.79
C LYS A 95 -4.62 -14.92 13.22
N LEU A 96 -5.40 -13.93 12.75
CA LEU A 96 -5.24 -12.53 13.12
C LEU A 96 -5.48 -12.33 14.62
N GLU A 97 -6.54 -12.91 15.18
CA GLU A 97 -6.81 -12.83 16.62
C GLU A 97 -5.68 -13.47 17.45
N ALA A 98 -5.18 -14.64 17.05
CA ALA A 98 -4.02 -15.23 17.70
C ALA A 98 -2.78 -14.32 17.65
N ILE A 99 -2.56 -13.58 16.55
CA ILE A 99 -1.47 -12.59 16.47
C ILE A 99 -1.73 -11.44 17.44
N LYS A 100 -2.96 -10.92 17.49
CA LYS A 100 -3.34 -9.80 18.36
C LYS A 100 -3.16 -10.12 19.84
N GLU A 101 -3.46 -11.35 20.25
CA GLU A 101 -3.28 -11.85 21.62
C GLU A 101 -1.79 -11.99 22.00
N ASN A 102 -0.96 -12.47 21.06
CA ASN A 102 0.44 -12.79 21.35
C ASN A 102 1.41 -11.62 21.13
N PHE A 103 1.04 -10.66 20.27
CA PHE A 103 1.91 -9.57 19.84
C PHE A 103 1.18 -8.21 19.90
N PRO A 104 1.12 -7.56 21.09
CA PRO A 104 0.39 -6.30 21.27
C PRO A 104 0.82 -5.17 20.33
N ASN A 105 2.09 -5.13 19.94
CA ASN A 105 2.57 -4.13 18.97
C ASN A 105 1.99 -4.38 17.56
N LEU A 106 1.94 -5.64 17.11
CA LEU A 106 1.31 -6.00 15.83
C LEU A 106 -0.20 -5.76 15.87
N LYS A 107 -0.86 -5.98 17.01
CA LYS A 107 -2.26 -5.61 17.23
C LYS A 107 -2.47 -4.11 16.96
N LYS A 108 -1.75 -3.26 17.69
CA LYS A 108 -1.86 -1.80 17.57
C LYS A 108 -1.61 -1.34 16.14
N MET A 109 -0.56 -1.85 15.50
CA MET A 109 -0.26 -1.48 14.10
C MET A 109 -1.33 -1.94 13.12
N GLN A 110 -1.91 -3.12 13.31
CA GLN A 110 -2.96 -3.62 12.44
C GLN A 110 -4.27 -2.83 12.59
N GLU A 111 -4.66 -2.48 13.81
CA GLU A 111 -5.81 -1.62 14.10
C GLU A 111 -5.65 -0.24 13.46
N LEU A 112 -4.48 0.39 13.63
CA LEU A 112 -4.16 1.68 13.00
C LEU A 112 -4.14 1.60 11.47
N LYS A 113 -3.72 0.47 10.89
CA LYS A 113 -3.74 0.26 9.44
C LYS A 113 -5.18 0.16 8.90
N GLU A 114 -6.11 -0.48 9.62
CA GLU A 114 -7.53 -0.46 9.25
C GLU A 114 -8.19 0.90 9.53
N GLU A 115 -7.80 1.62 10.59
CA GLU A 115 -8.24 3.01 10.83
C GLU A 115 -7.85 3.90 9.66
N PHE A 116 -6.59 3.87 9.22
CA PHE A 116 -6.13 4.68 8.09
C PHE A 116 -6.85 4.34 6.79
N ARG A 117 -7.10 3.04 6.54
CA ARG A 117 -7.89 2.60 5.40
C ARG A 117 -9.32 3.15 5.48
N LYS A 118 -9.94 3.12 6.65
CA LYS A 118 -11.30 3.62 6.86
C LYS A 118 -11.41 5.09 6.46
N ILE A 119 -10.39 5.91 6.75
CA ILE A 119 -10.34 7.32 6.31
C ILE A 119 -10.56 7.44 4.79
N TYR A 120 -9.86 6.65 3.98
CA TYR A 120 -10.06 6.64 2.52
C TYR A 120 -11.46 6.15 2.09
N GLU A 121 -12.06 5.26 2.87
CA GLU A 121 -13.39 4.72 2.61
C GLU A 121 -14.51 5.68 3.04
N THR A 122 -14.30 6.55 4.05
CA THR A 122 -15.36 7.36 4.66
C THR A 122 -15.26 8.87 4.50
N SER A 123 -14.06 9.46 4.36
CA SER A 123 -13.92 10.92 4.28
C SER A 123 -14.42 11.46 2.94
N GLU A 124 -15.42 12.33 2.93
CA GLU A 124 -16.08 12.74 1.68
C GLU A 124 -15.38 13.90 0.97
N ASN A 125 -14.61 14.69 1.71
CA ASN A 125 -13.97 15.91 1.21
C ASN A 125 -12.56 16.12 1.80
N PRO A 126 -11.75 17.04 1.22
CA PRO A 126 -10.40 17.34 1.68
C PRO A 126 -10.30 17.74 3.16
N THR A 127 -11.27 18.48 3.69
CA THR A 127 -11.27 18.94 5.08
C THR A 127 -11.38 17.77 6.05
N GLU A 128 -12.33 16.85 5.81
CA GLU A 128 -12.47 15.63 6.60
C GLU A 128 -11.26 14.72 6.49
N GLY A 129 -10.72 14.56 5.28
CA GLY A 129 -9.50 13.79 5.06
C GLY A 129 -8.31 14.38 5.81
N MET A 130 -8.15 15.71 5.77
CA MET A 130 -7.09 16.44 6.47
C MET A 130 -7.17 16.24 7.98
N LEU A 131 -8.35 16.41 8.57
CA LEU A 131 -8.56 16.22 10.01
C LEU A 131 -8.27 14.77 10.40
N SER A 132 -8.88 13.81 9.70
CA SER A 132 -8.76 12.39 10.01
C SER A 132 -7.33 11.88 9.89
N ILE A 133 -6.60 12.28 8.83
CA ILE A 133 -5.19 11.89 8.64
C ILE A 133 -4.31 12.55 9.69
N SER A 134 -4.57 13.81 10.06
CA SER A 134 -3.81 14.49 11.12
C SER A 134 -3.95 13.80 12.47
N GLU A 135 -5.17 13.42 12.84
CA GLU A 135 -5.44 12.63 14.05
C GLU A 135 -4.76 11.27 14.00
N TRP A 136 -4.83 10.60 12.87
CA TRP A 136 -4.18 9.31 12.67
C TRP A 136 -2.65 9.44 12.83
N LEU A 137 -2.03 10.47 12.25
CA LEU A 137 -0.59 10.74 12.38
C LEU A 137 -0.18 10.93 13.85
N ALA A 138 -0.99 11.63 14.65
CA ALA A 138 -0.73 11.82 16.06
C ALA A 138 -0.74 10.49 16.84
N LYS A 139 -1.70 9.59 16.54
CA LYS A 139 -1.84 8.27 17.19
C LYS A 139 -0.77 7.25 16.76
N SER A 140 -0.37 7.30 15.49
CA SER A 140 0.41 6.25 14.82
C SER A 140 1.92 6.48 14.81
N SER A 141 2.38 7.70 15.08
CA SER A 141 3.80 8.09 14.97
C SER A 141 4.77 7.23 15.78
N SER A 142 4.32 6.61 16.87
CA SER A 142 5.17 5.74 17.71
C SER A 142 5.43 4.36 17.11
N VAL A 143 4.60 3.92 16.16
CA VAL A 143 4.67 2.55 15.58
C VAL A 143 4.85 2.54 14.06
N PHE A 144 4.45 3.62 13.37
CA PHE A 144 4.58 3.79 11.93
C PHE A 144 5.51 4.97 11.60
N THR A 145 6.72 4.99 12.17
CA THR A 145 7.64 6.12 12.05
C THR A 145 7.96 6.46 10.59
N LYS A 146 8.27 5.46 9.75
CA LYS A 146 8.65 5.68 8.34
C LYS A 146 7.44 6.09 7.50
N SER A 147 6.30 5.43 7.70
CA SER A 147 5.07 5.73 6.96
C SER A 147 4.55 7.12 7.35
N CYS A 148 4.57 7.48 8.63
CA CYS A 148 4.18 8.82 9.08
C CYS A 148 5.07 9.90 8.48
N GLN A 149 6.39 9.70 8.43
CA GLN A 149 7.29 10.64 7.78
C GLN A 149 6.96 10.81 6.29
N THR A 150 6.70 9.70 5.61
CA THR A 150 6.33 9.71 4.19
C THR A 150 5.00 10.44 3.97
N ILE A 151 3.98 10.14 4.79
CA ILE A 151 2.67 10.80 4.72
C ILE A 151 2.80 12.31 4.97
N ARG A 152 3.65 12.74 5.91
CA ARG A 152 3.92 14.19 6.11
C ARG A 152 4.55 14.84 4.89
N ASN A 153 5.52 14.18 4.25
CA ASN A 153 6.21 14.70 3.08
C ASN A 153 5.29 14.85 1.85
N TRP A 154 4.23 14.04 1.79
CA TRP A 154 3.26 13.97 0.70
C TRP A 154 1.86 14.44 1.13
N PHE A 155 1.76 15.16 2.25
CA PHE A 155 0.48 15.41 2.91
C PHE A 155 -0.51 16.12 1.98
N GLY A 156 -0.07 17.19 1.31
CA GLY A 156 -0.90 17.92 0.34
C GLY A 156 -1.44 17.01 -0.76
N GLU A 157 -0.57 16.24 -1.43
CA GLU A 157 -0.97 15.36 -2.53
C GLU A 157 -1.88 14.21 -2.06
N ILE A 158 -1.75 13.78 -0.80
CA ILE A 158 -2.64 12.80 -0.17
C ILE A 158 -4.01 13.41 0.11
N ILE A 159 -4.06 14.68 0.54
CA ILE A 159 -5.33 15.38 0.78
C ILE A 159 -6.06 15.66 -0.54
N SER A 160 -5.34 16.02 -1.60
CA SER A 160 -5.91 16.24 -2.94
C SER A 160 -6.68 15.03 -3.49
N TYR A 161 -6.35 13.81 -3.06
CA TYR A 161 -7.12 12.62 -3.41
C TYR A 161 -8.61 12.75 -3.03
N PHE A 162 -8.95 13.45 -1.95
CA PHE A 162 -10.33 13.57 -1.49
C PHE A 162 -11.18 14.57 -2.29
N GLU A 163 -10.60 15.31 -3.25
CA GLU A 163 -11.39 16.15 -4.16
C GLU A 163 -12.12 15.32 -5.22
N ARG A 164 -11.38 14.51 -5.98
CA ARG A 164 -11.92 13.78 -7.14
C ARG A 164 -11.81 12.27 -7.03
N ARG A 165 -11.07 11.77 -6.02
CA ARG A 165 -10.86 10.34 -5.74
C ARG A 165 -10.29 9.58 -6.93
N THR A 166 -9.48 10.23 -7.75
CA THR A 166 -8.85 9.61 -8.92
C THR A 166 -7.99 8.43 -8.50
N THR A 167 -8.09 7.34 -9.27
CA THR A 167 -7.32 6.12 -9.03
C THR A 167 -6.57 5.71 -10.28
N ASN A 168 -5.42 5.07 -10.10
CA ASN A 168 -4.63 4.51 -11.20
C ASN A 168 -5.20 3.21 -11.78
N GLY A 169 -6.44 2.83 -11.47
CA GLY A 169 -7.00 1.51 -11.83
C GLY A 169 -7.01 1.23 -13.35
N VAL A 170 -7.29 2.24 -14.17
CA VAL A 170 -7.24 2.11 -15.65
C VAL A 170 -5.81 1.85 -16.12
N VAL A 171 -4.84 2.62 -15.61
CA VAL A 171 -3.42 2.49 -15.92
C VAL A 171 -2.89 1.12 -15.47
N GLU A 172 -3.31 0.63 -14.31
CA GLU A 172 -3.00 -0.72 -13.84
C GLU A 172 -3.55 -1.81 -14.76
N GLY A 173 -4.80 -1.65 -15.24
CA GLY A 173 -5.40 -2.55 -16.23
C GLY A 173 -4.59 -2.62 -17.52
N ILE A 174 -4.19 -1.46 -18.05
CA ILE A 174 -3.31 -1.35 -19.22
C ILE A 174 -1.98 -2.06 -18.95
N ASN A 175 -1.33 -1.75 -17.82
CA ASN A 175 -0.06 -2.36 -17.43
C ASN A 175 -0.16 -3.89 -17.29
N ASN A 176 -1.25 -4.41 -16.75
CA ASN A 176 -1.48 -5.84 -16.62
C ASN A 176 -1.66 -6.52 -17.99
N LYS A 177 -2.39 -5.88 -18.92
CA LYS A 177 -2.53 -6.37 -20.31
C LYS A 177 -1.17 -6.38 -21.02
N LEU A 178 -0.38 -5.32 -20.90
CA LEU A 178 0.98 -5.25 -21.45
C LEU A 178 1.91 -6.33 -20.87
N LYS A 179 1.87 -6.55 -19.55
CA LYS A 179 2.61 -7.64 -18.88
C LYS A 179 2.14 -9.01 -19.36
N LEU A 180 0.85 -9.21 -19.59
CA LEU A 180 0.32 -10.45 -20.15
C LEU A 180 0.83 -10.70 -21.58
N ILE A 181 0.82 -9.68 -22.44
CA ILE A 181 1.37 -9.76 -23.80
C ILE A 181 2.85 -10.14 -23.76
N LYS A 182 3.63 -9.49 -22.88
CA LYS A 182 5.04 -9.82 -22.67
C LYS A 182 5.25 -11.27 -22.24
N ARG A 183 4.44 -11.78 -21.31
CA ARG A 183 4.49 -13.18 -20.84
C ARG A 183 4.13 -14.18 -21.94
N ARG A 184 3.04 -13.93 -22.67
CA ARG A 184 2.61 -14.78 -23.79
C ARG A 184 3.63 -14.81 -24.93
N GLY A 185 4.39 -13.73 -25.12
CA GLY A 185 5.49 -13.66 -26.08
C GLY A 185 6.81 -14.24 -25.58
N TYR A 186 6.89 -14.80 -24.36
CA TYR A 186 8.13 -15.26 -23.73
C TYR A 186 9.22 -14.18 -23.63
N GLY A 187 8.78 -12.92 -23.47
CA GLY A 187 9.66 -11.75 -23.47
C GLY A 187 9.91 -11.18 -24.86
N PHE A 188 10.32 -9.92 -24.90
CA PHE A 188 10.67 -9.22 -26.14
C PHE A 188 12.06 -8.62 -25.98
N ARG A 189 12.97 -8.93 -26.91
CA ARG A 189 14.31 -8.33 -26.95
C ARG A 189 14.30 -6.95 -27.63
N ASN A 190 13.37 -6.74 -28.56
CA ASN A 190 13.23 -5.52 -29.33
C ASN A 190 11.96 -4.77 -28.89
N PHE A 191 12.13 -3.51 -28.45
CA PHE A 191 11.02 -2.66 -28.02
C PHE A 191 9.99 -2.42 -29.12
N ARG A 192 10.42 -2.24 -30.38
CA ARG A 192 9.52 -2.07 -31.53
C ARG A 192 8.59 -3.26 -31.70
N ASN A 193 9.10 -4.49 -31.55
CA ASN A 193 8.27 -5.69 -31.65
C ASN A 193 7.26 -5.78 -30.50
N PHE A 194 7.67 -5.38 -29.29
CA PHE A 194 6.77 -5.29 -28.15
C PHE A 194 5.68 -4.23 -28.38
N TRP A 195 6.06 -3.05 -28.89
CA TRP A 195 5.13 -1.98 -29.21
C TRP A 195 4.12 -2.40 -30.29
N VAL A 196 4.58 -2.95 -31.41
CA VAL A 196 3.70 -3.45 -32.49
C VAL A 196 2.75 -4.51 -31.95
N ARG A 197 3.25 -5.49 -31.18
CA ARG A 197 2.39 -6.53 -30.60
C ARG A 197 1.37 -5.95 -29.63
N SER A 198 1.75 -4.93 -28.86
CA SER A 198 0.88 -4.25 -27.91
C SER A 198 -0.25 -3.51 -28.63
N MET A 199 0.06 -2.75 -29.67
CA MET A 199 -0.91 -2.03 -30.49
C MET A 199 -1.87 -2.99 -31.20
N LEU A 200 -1.35 -4.06 -31.82
CA LEU A 200 -2.20 -5.07 -32.48
C LEU A 200 -3.16 -5.73 -31.49
N SER A 201 -2.69 -6.09 -30.30
CA SER A 201 -3.54 -6.68 -29.25
C SER A 201 -4.56 -5.70 -28.65
N TRP A 202 -4.39 -4.40 -28.87
CA TRP A 202 -5.31 -3.37 -28.41
C TRP A 202 -6.43 -3.11 -29.41
N HIS A 203 -6.12 -3.13 -30.71
CA HIS A 203 -7.06 -2.79 -31.78
C HIS A 203 -7.74 -3.98 -32.46
N LEU A 204 -7.19 -5.20 -32.34
CA LEU A 204 -7.70 -6.40 -33.06
C LEU A 204 -8.36 -7.45 -32.15
N VAL A 205 -8.64 -7.11 -30.89
CA VAL A 205 -9.40 -7.97 -29.97
C VAL A 205 -10.72 -7.27 -29.66
N CYS A 206 -11.70 -7.46 -30.56
CA CYS A 206 -13.13 -7.44 -30.22
C CYS A 206 -13.49 -8.79 -29.61
#